data_AF-A0A920RI11-F1
#
_entry.id   AF-A0A920RI11-F1
#
_cell.length_a   1.000
_cell.length_b   1.000
_cell.length_c   1.000
_cell.angle_alpha   90.00
_cell.angle_beta   90.00
_cell.angle_gamma   90.00
#
_symmetry.space_group_name_H-M   'P 1'
#
loop_
_entity.id
_entity.type
_entity.pdbx_description
1 polymer ?
#
loop_
_entity_poly.entity_id
_entity_poly.type
_entity_poly.pdbx_seq_one_letter_code
_entity_poly.pdbx_strand_id
1 'polypeptide(L)' 'MKTFIACLGTETNTFSPIPTGEETFAETMLYHGDATSHEPSLFSGPLHVWRRAAELEQRKVVESLAAFAQPAGVTIRQV' A
#
# COMPACT_ATOMS: atom_id res chain seq x y z
N MET A 1 -7.71 -21.95 5.04
CA MET A 1 -6.51 -21.15 5.40
C MET A 1 -6.73 -19.70 4.98
N LYS A 2 -6.09 -18.72 5.63
CA LYS A 2 -6.21 -17.29 5.29
C LYS A 2 -4.89 -16.74 4.76
N THR A 3 -4.95 -15.84 3.78
CA THR A 3 -3.82 -15.08 3.25
C THR A 3 -4.04 -13.61 3.59
N PHE A 4 -3.13 -13.02 4.37
CA PHE A 4 -3.15 -11.60 4.69
C PHE A 4 -2.29 -10.84 3.69
N ILE A 5 -2.81 -9.75 3.13
CA ILE A 5 -2.07 -8.89 2.20
C ILE A 5 -2.15 -7.42 2.62
N ALA A 6 -1.04 -6.70 2.48
CA ALA A 6 -0.88 -5.29 2.80
C ALA A 6 0.23 -4.68 1.93
N CYS A 7 0.23 -3.36 1.79
CA CYS A 7 1.26 -2.63 1.05
C CYS A 7 1.65 -1.36 1.81
N LEU A 8 2.95 -1.09 1.90
CA LEU A 8 3.49 0.20 2.29
C LEU A 8 4.66 0.51 1.35
N GLY A 9 4.56 1.59 0.59
CA GLY A 9 5.59 2.01 -0.35
C GLY A 9 5.93 3.49 -0.21
N THR A 10 7.21 3.80 -0.11
CA THR A 10 7.77 5.16 -0.24
C THR A 10 9.28 4.99 -0.38
N GLU A 11 9.96 5.92 -1.02
CA GLU A 11 11.42 5.95 -1.09
C GLU A 11 11.94 7.17 -0.34
N THR A 12 12.77 6.96 0.68
CA THR A 12 13.25 8.04 1.55
C THR A 12 14.55 8.63 1.04
N ASN A 13 14.53 9.93 0.77
CA ASN A 13 15.69 10.78 0.58
C ASN A 13 15.93 11.61 1.85
N THR A 14 16.94 11.27 2.63
CA THR A 14 17.26 11.93 3.90
C THR A 14 17.76 13.38 3.77
N PHE A 15 18.10 13.83 2.57
CA PHE A 15 18.46 15.23 2.30
C PHE A 15 17.27 16.09 1.86
N SER A 16 16.12 15.48 1.58
CA SER A 16 14.92 16.22 1.20
C SER A 16 14.32 16.94 2.42
N PRO A 17 14.04 18.26 2.32
CA PRO A 17 13.37 18.99 3.40
C PRO A 17 11.85 18.76 3.44
N ILE A 18 11.29 18.02 2.47
CA ILE A 18 9.84 17.79 2.34
C ILE A 18 9.51 16.46 3.04
N PRO A 19 8.87 16.43 4.20
CA PRO A 19 8.55 15.19 4.90
C PRO A 19 7.47 14.38 4.16
N THR A 20 7.50 13.05 4.32
CA THR A 20 6.41 12.16 3.89
C THR A 20 5.40 12.02 5.03
N GLY A 21 4.21 12.61 4.88
CA GLY A 21 3.12 12.58 5.86
C GLY A 21 1.91 11.79 5.40
N GLU A 22 0.90 11.67 6.25
CA GLU A 22 -0.36 10.96 5.93
C GLU A 22 -1.03 11.48 4.65
N GLU A 23 -1.05 12.80 4.44
CA GLU A 23 -1.59 13.45 3.24
C GLU A 23 -0.89 12.96 1.96
N THR A 24 0.43 12.77 1.99
CA THR A 24 1.19 12.28 0.81
C THR A 24 0.80 10.85 0.42
N PHE A 25 0.35 10.04 1.38
CA PHE A 25 -0.25 8.73 1.09
C PHE A 25 -1.67 8.88 0.53
N ALA A 26 -2.49 9.73 1.17
CA ALA A 26 -3.88 9.97 0.76
C ALA A 26 -4.00 10.50 -0.67
N GLU A 27 -3.08 11.36 -1.11
CA GLU A 27 -3.05 11.95 -2.45
C GLU A 27 -2.68 10.94 -3.55
N THR A 28 -2.05 9.82 -3.21
CA THR A 28 -1.46 8.90 -4.21
C THR A 28 -2.03 7.50 -4.13
N MET A 29 -1.94 6.84 -2.99
CA MET A 29 -2.60 5.57 -2.74
C MET A 29 -2.78 5.38 -1.23
N LEU A 30 -4.02 5.42 -0.75
CA LEU A 30 -4.38 5.07 0.62
C LEU A 30 -5.70 4.30 0.63
N TYR A 31 -5.59 2.98 0.73
CA TYR A 31 -6.73 2.06 0.76
C TYR A 31 -6.80 1.33 2.09
N HIS A 32 -8.02 1.14 2.59
CA HIS A 32 -8.28 0.57 3.91
C HIS A 32 -9.00 -0.77 3.76
N GLY A 33 -8.23 -1.81 3.42
CA GLY A 33 -8.76 -3.18 3.30
C GLY A 33 -9.52 -3.46 2.00
N ASP A 34 -9.42 -2.57 1.01
CA ASP A 34 -10.15 -2.63 -0.25
C ASP A 34 -9.27 -2.38 -1.49
N ALA A 35 -7.94 -2.41 -1.33
CA ALA A 35 -6.98 -2.05 -2.37
C ALA A 35 -7.18 -2.81 -3.69
N THR A 36 -7.58 -4.08 -3.62
CA THR A 36 -7.77 -4.92 -4.81
C THR A 36 -9.19 -4.84 -5.39
N SER A 37 -10.05 -3.98 -4.85
CA SER A 37 -11.35 -3.61 -5.41
C SER A 37 -11.25 -2.42 -6.38
N HIS A 38 -10.12 -1.70 -6.37
CA HIS A 38 -9.82 -0.58 -7.28
C HIS A 38 -9.08 -1.07 -8.53
N GLU A 39 -8.92 -0.19 -9.52
CA GLU A 39 -8.11 -0.50 -10.70
C GLU A 39 -6.63 -0.71 -10.30
N PRO A 40 -5.94 -1.75 -10.82
CA PRO A 40 -4.56 -2.02 -10.44
C PRO A 40 -3.63 -0.85 -10.76
N SER A 41 -2.91 -0.37 -9.75
CA SER A 41 -1.85 0.62 -9.87
C SER A 41 -0.48 -0.06 -9.80
N LEU A 42 0.60 0.70 -10.04
CA LEU A 42 1.97 0.19 -9.92
C LEU A 42 2.23 -0.48 -8.56
N PHE A 43 1.69 0.08 -7.48
CA PHE A 43 1.93 -0.38 -6.12
C PHE A 43 0.85 -1.33 -5.58
N SER A 44 -0.40 -1.26 -6.08
CA SER A 44 -1.41 -2.26 -5.74
C SER A 44 -1.30 -3.53 -6.61
N GLY A 45 -0.61 -3.49 -7.75
CA GLY A 45 -0.44 -4.61 -8.68
C GLY A 45 -0.07 -5.94 -8.03
N PRO A 46 0.96 -6.02 -7.17
CA PRO A 46 1.29 -7.23 -6.44
C PRO A 46 0.13 -7.79 -5.59
N LEU A 47 -0.69 -6.92 -4.98
CA LEU A 47 -1.84 -7.33 -4.18
C LEU A 47 -2.89 -8.07 -5.03
N HIS A 48 -3.16 -7.59 -6.26
CA HIS A 48 -4.08 -8.26 -7.18
C HIS A 48 -3.57 -9.65 -7.59
N VAL A 49 -2.26 -9.77 -7.88
CA VAL A 49 -1.63 -11.04 -8.21
C VAL A 49 -1.74 -12.03 -7.05
N TRP A 50 -1.46 -11.57 -5.82
CA TRP A 50 -1.56 -12.40 -4.62
C TRP A 50 -2.99 -12.79 -4.28
N ARG A 51 -3.97 -11.88 -4.42
CA ARG A 51 -5.40 -12.20 -4.25
C ARG A 51 -5.81 -13.32 -5.20
N ARG A 52 -5.52 -13.15 -6.49
CA ARG A 52 -5.84 -14.16 -7.52
C ARG A 52 -5.19 -15.51 -7.21
N ALA A 53 -3.91 -15.54 -6.84
CA ALA A 53 -3.21 -16.78 -6.50
C ALA A 53 -3.84 -17.47 -5.27
N ALA A 54 -4.16 -16.70 -4.22
CA ALA A 54 -4.78 -17.24 -3.01
C ALA A 54 -6.19 -17.80 -3.26
N GLU A 55 -6.99 -17.12 -4.08
CA GLU A 55 -8.35 -17.56 -4.45
C GLU A 55 -8.34 -18.84 -5.31
N LEU A 56 -7.37 -18.98 -6.23
CA LEU A 56 -7.16 -20.23 -6.99
C LEU A 56 -6.87 -21.43 -6.08
N GLU A 57 -6.23 -21.19 -4.94
CA GLU A 57 -5.99 -22.18 -3.90
C GLU A 57 -7.13 -22.31 -2.88
N GLN A 58 -8.29 -21.69 -3.12
CA GLN A 58 -9.45 -21.68 -2.23
C GLN A 58 -9.12 -21.13 -0.82
N ARG A 59 -8.12 -20.26 -0.70
CA ARG A 59 -7.78 -19.56 0.54
C ARG A 59 -8.59 -18.27 0.65
N LYS A 60 -9.00 -17.93 1.87
CA LYS A 60 -9.65 -16.64 2.14
C LYS A 60 -8.60 -15.53 2.16
N VAL A 61 -8.80 -14.47 1.39
CA VAL A 61 -7.94 -13.28 1.43
C VAL A 61 -8.45 -12.31 2.51
N VAL A 62 -7.52 -11.73 3.26
CA VAL A 62 -7.74 -10.64 4.22
C VAL A 62 -6.88 -9.47 3.80
N GLU A 63 -7.52 -8.39 3.36
CA GLU A 63 -6.84 -7.15 3.01
C GLU A 63 -6.73 -6.22 4.21
N SER A 64 -5.61 -5.52 4.26
CA SER A 64 -5.32 -4.47 5.24
C SER A 64 -5.02 -3.16 4.51
N LEU A 65 -4.29 -2.28 5.18
CA LEU A 65 -3.75 -1.06 4.61
C LEU A 65 -2.92 -1.36 3.35
N ALA A 66 -3.21 -0.62 2.29
CA ALA A 66 -2.32 -0.46 1.14
C ALA A 66 -2.06 1.03 0.94
N ALA A 67 -0.82 1.42 1.18
CA ALA A 67 -0.41 2.82 1.13
C ALA A 67 0.85 2.98 0.25
N PHE A 68 0.86 4.00 -0.59
CA PHE A 68 2.07 4.45 -1.28
C PHE A 68 2.16 5.98 -1.19
N ALA A 69 3.36 6.53 -1.12
CA ALA A 69 3.65 7.95 -1.27
C ALA A 69 4.85 8.15 -2.20
N GLN A 70 4.88 9.25 -2.94
CA GLN A 70 6.01 9.60 -3.81
C GLN A 70 7.32 9.75 -3.02
N PRO A 71 8.49 9.50 -3.64
CA PRO A 71 9.78 9.70 -2.99
C PRO A 71 9.94 11.12 -2.44
N ALA A 72 10.25 11.23 -1.14
CA ALA A 72 10.46 12.50 -0.46
C ALA A 72 11.35 12.30 0.78
N GLY A 73 11.22 13.17 1.78
CA GLY A 73 11.94 13.11 3.04
C GLY A 73 11.52 11.94 3.93
N VAL A 74 11.90 12.00 5.19
CA VAL A 74 11.57 10.94 6.16
C VAL A 74 10.06 10.84 6.37
N THR A 75 9.54 9.61 6.52
CA THR A 75 8.17 9.39 6.98
C THR A 75 8.05 9.85 8.43
N ILE A 76 7.19 10.84 8.67
CA ILE A 76 7.02 11.43 10.01
C ILE A 76 6.10 10.58 10.89
N ARG A 77 6.26 10.71 12.21
CA ARG A 77 5.32 10.16 13.19
C ARG A 77 4.27 11.22 13.51
N GLN A 78 3.04 10.79 13.76
CA GLN A 78 2.05 11.67 14.38
C GLN A 78 2.55 12.09 15.77
N VAL A 79 2.36 13.36 16.11
CA VAL A 79 2.67 13.97 17.41
C VAL A 79 1.37 14.32 18.14
#